data_AF-A0ABD5F5Y0-F1
#
_entry.id   AF-A0ABD5F5Y0-F1
#
_cell.length_a   1.000
_cell.length_b   1.000
_cell.length_c   1.000
_cell.angle_alpha   90.00
_cell.angle_beta   90.00
_cell.angle_gamma   90.00
#
_symmetry.space_group_name_H-M   'P 1'
#
loop_
_entity.id
_entity.type
_entity.pdbx_description
1 polymer ?
#
loop_
_entity_poly.entity_id
_entity_poly.type
_entity_poly.pdbx_seq_one_letter_code
_entity_poly.pdbx_strand_id
1 'polypeptide(L)'
;LKVRCQLGAAEFDHFLKDLVREVFMHTKATRTMKRLFYYFEDYFMAPEWKTLKLRVFPVKKFGETVVSVARSLMSIVRPEETSEP
;
A
#
# COMPACT_ATOMS: atom_id res chain seq x y z
N LEU A 1 1.29 -36.11 28.88
CA LEU A 1 1.39 -34.85 28.11
C LEU A 1 1.52 -35.18 26.61
N LYS A 2 0.44 -35.19 25.83
CA LYS A 2 0.55 -35.33 24.37
C LYS A 2 -0.62 -34.69 23.61
N VAL A 3 -1.08 -33.54 24.09
CA VAL A 3 -2.16 -32.74 23.45
C VAL A 3 -1.61 -31.46 22.80
N ARG A 4 -0.34 -31.11 23.04
CA ARG A 4 0.23 -29.82 22.60
C ARG A 4 0.61 -29.74 21.11
N CYS A 5 0.46 -30.82 20.34
CA CYS A 5 0.88 -30.87 18.93
C CYS A 5 -0.27 -31.17 17.97
N GLN A 6 -1.52 -30.94 18.38
CA GLN A 6 -2.69 -31.12 17.52
C GLN A 6 -3.12 -29.84 16.77
N LEU A 7 -2.53 -28.68 17.07
CA LEU A 7 -2.63 -27.55 16.14
C LEU A 7 -1.54 -27.71 15.09
N GLY A 8 -1.95 -28.12 13.89
CA GLY A 8 -1.11 -28.17 12.70
C GLY A 8 -1.06 -26.81 12.00
N ALA A 9 -0.29 -26.76 10.90
CA ALA A 9 -0.13 -25.54 10.11
C ALA A 9 -1.46 -24.96 9.60
N ALA A 10 -2.47 -25.80 9.40
CA ALA A 10 -3.79 -25.40 8.93
C ALA A 10 -4.58 -24.60 9.99
N GLU A 11 -4.53 -25.02 11.26
CA GLU A 11 -5.14 -24.28 12.37
C GLU A 11 -4.45 -22.94 12.61
N PHE A 12 -3.12 -22.89 12.40
CA PHE A 12 -2.37 -21.64 12.49
C PHE A 12 -2.63 -20.69 11.31
N ASP A 13 -2.91 -21.20 10.11
CA ASP A 13 -3.20 -20.37 8.93
C ASP A 13 -4.44 -19.49 9.17
N HIS A 14 -5.50 -20.07 9.75
CA HIS A 14 -6.73 -19.35 10.01
C HIS A 14 -6.55 -18.24 11.07
N PHE A 15 -5.94 -18.58 12.20
CA PHE A 15 -5.67 -17.59 13.25
C PHE A 15 -4.70 -16.49 12.77
N LEU A 16 -3.71 -16.84 11.94
CA LEU A 16 -2.78 -15.89 11.36
C LEU A 16 -3.50 -14.91 10.42
N LYS A 17 -4.44 -15.39 9.62
CA LYS A 17 -5.25 -14.56 8.73
C LYS A 17 -6.07 -13.52 9.50
N ASP A 18 -6.74 -13.93 10.57
CA ASP A 18 -7.53 -13.01 11.40
C ASP A 18 -6.65 -12.02 12.16
N LEU A 19 -5.51 -12.47 12.69
CA LEU A 19 -4.55 -11.59 13.36
C LEU A 19 -4.00 -10.51 12.41
N VAL A 20 -3.59 -10.92 11.20
CA VAL A 20 -3.08 -10.00 10.18
C VAL A 20 -4.18 -8.99 9.81
N ARG A 21 -5.42 -9.44 9.64
CA ARG A 21 -6.56 -8.54 9.37
C ARG A 21 -6.73 -7.50 10.46
N GLU A 22 -6.79 -7.93 11.71
CA GLU A 22 -6.99 -7.06 12.87
C GLU A 22 -5.87 -6.01 12.97
N VAL A 23 -4.62 -6.44 12.81
CA VAL A 23 -3.46 -5.55 12.82
C VAL A 23 -3.57 -4.51 11.70
N PHE A 24 -3.87 -4.92 10.47
CA PHE A 24 -3.97 -3.98 9.34
C PHE A 24 -5.17 -3.03 9.42
N MET A 25 -6.27 -3.46 10.02
CA MET A 25 -7.48 -2.63 10.19
C MET A 25 -7.36 -1.64 11.35
N HIS A 26 -6.82 -2.04 12.50
CA HIS A 26 -6.85 -1.21 13.70
C HIS A 26 -5.59 -0.36 13.90
N THR A 27 -4.46 -0.70 13.28
CA THR A 27 -3.21 0.04 13.46
C THR A 27 -2.94 1.07 12.36
N LYS A 28 -2.10 2.07 12.66
CA LYS A 28 -1.58 2.99 11.64
C LYS A 28 -0.54 2.26 10.79
N ALA A 29 -0.59 2.46 9.47
CA ALA A 29 0.32 1.82 8.53
C ALA A 29 1.80 2.13 8.83
N THR A 30 2.54 1.13 9.32
CA THR A 30 3.97 1.23 9.59
C THR A 30 4.80 0.95 8.32
N ARG A 31 6.09 1.30 8.35
CA ARG A 31 7.03 0.99 7.24
C ARG A 31 7.13 -0.51 6.98
N THR A 32 7.10 -1.33 8.04
CA THR A 32 7.14 -2.80 7.93
C THR A 32 5.86 -3.34 7.30
N MET A 33 4.69 -2.85 7.71
CA MET A 33 3.41 -3.22 7.07
C MET A 33 3.40 -2.91 5.57
N LYS A 34 3.95 -1.77 5.13
CA LYS A 34 4.06 -1.45 3.70
C LYS A 34 4.89 -2.47 2.92
N ARG A 35 6.02 -2.91 3.50
CA ARG A 35 6.92 -3.89 2.88
C ARG A 35 6.28 -5.27 2.81
N LEU A 36 5.55 -5.63 3.86
CA LEU A 36 4.90 -6.94 3.96
C LEU A 36 3.51 -6.99 3.30
N PHE A 37 2.96 -5.85 2.88
CA PHE A 37 1.57 -5.73 2.45
C PHE A 37 1.17 -6.78 1.42
N TYR A 38 1.93 -6.90 0.33
CA TYR A 38 1.63 -7.80 -0.78
C TYR A 38 1.76 -9.30 -0.45
N TYR A 39 2.45 -9.67 0.63
CA TYR A 39 2.51 -11.07 1.06
C TYR A 39 1.18 -11.57 1.65
N PHE A 40 0.32 -10.64 2.06
CA PHE A 40 -0.95 -10.93 2.71
C PHE A 40 -2.15 -10.64 1.81
N GLU A 41 -1.99 -10.57 0.48
CA GLU A 41 -3.09 -10.27 -0.44
C GLU A 41 -4.26 -11.25 -0.30
N ASP A 42 -3.97 -12.55 -0.25
CA ASP A 42 -4.96 -13.63 -0.10
C ASP A 42 -5.67 -13.62 1.28
N TYR A 43 -5.20 -12.78 2.19
CA TYR A 43 -5.75 -12.67 3.53
C TYR A 43 -6.92 -11.69 3.54
N PHE A 44 -7.07 -10.79 2.58
CA PHE A 44 -8.14 -9.77 2.60
C PHE A 44 -9.22 -10.04 1.56
N MET A 45 -10.43 -9.55 1.82
CA MET A 45 -11.47 -9.51 0.78
C MET A 45 -11.18 -8.37 -0.21
N ALA A 46 -11.62 -8.50 -1.47
CA ALA A 46 -11.39 -7.47 -2.50
C ALA A 46 -11.74 -6.02 -2.08
N PRO A 47 -12.88 -5.72 -1.40
CA PRO A 47 -13.19 -4.37 -0.94
C PRO A 47 -12.27 -3.90 0.22
N GLU A 48 -11.89 -4.79 1.12
CA GLU A 48 -10.98 -4.51 2.23
C GLU A 48 -9.57 -4.19 1.71
N TRP A 49 -9.10 -4.99 0.76
CA TRP A 49 -7.79 -4.84 0.14
C TRP A 49 -7.63 -3.48 -0.52
N LYS A 50 -8.64 -3.02 -1.26
CA LYS A 50 -8.66 -1.70 -1.91
C LYS A 50 -8.55 -0.57 -0.88
N THR A 51 -9.30 -0.69 0.22
CA THR A 51 -9.31 0.32 1.30
C THR A 51 -7.96 0.37 2.02
N LEU A 52 -7.37 -0.79 2.31
CA LEU A 52 -6.05 -0.88 2.92
C LEU A 52 -4.96 -0.34 1.99
N LYS A 53 -5.02 -0.63 0.70
CA LYS A 53 -4.03 -0.14 -0.28
C LYS A 53 -3.96 1.39 -0.29
N LEU A 54 -5.11 2.07 -0.26
CA LEU A 54 -5.19 3.54 -0.19
C LEU A 54 -4.65 4.10 1.14
N ARG A 55 -4.89 3.40 2.25
CA ARG A 55 -4.41 3.80 3.58
C ARG A 55 -2.91 3.59 3.74
N VAL A 56 -2.39 2.48 3.25
CA VAL A 56 -0.98 2.06 3.35
C VAL A 56 -0.11 2.85 2.37
N PHE A 57 -0.62 3.12 1.17
CA PHE A 57 0.03 3.91 0.12
C PHE A 57 -0.79 5.17 -0.19
N PRO A 58 -0.72 6.20 0.67
CA PRO A 58 -1.41 7.45 0.43
C PRO A 58 -0.85 8.10 -0.83
N VAL A 59 -1.72 8.27 -1.84
CA VAL A 59 -1.38 8.85 -3.16
C VAL A 59 -0.89 10.30 -3.04
N LYS A 60 -1.17 10.98 -1.93
CA LYS A 60 -0.86 12.41 -1.71
C LYS A 60 0.57 12.81 -2.06
N LYS A 61 1.59 12.02 -1.67
CA LYS A 61 2.99 12.40 -1.95
C LYS A 61 3.45 12.08 -3.37
N PHE A 62 2.82 11.12 -4.03
CA PHE A 62 3.17 10.74 -5.41
C PHE A 62 2.48 11.66 -6.42
N GLY A 63 1.23 12.07 -6.16
CA GLY A 63 0.50 13.01 -7.00
C GLY A 63 1.19 14.37 -7.10
N GLU A 64 1.64 14.94 -5.97
CA GLU A 64 2.34 16.23 -5.95
C GLU A 64 3.66 16.20 -6.74
N THR A 65 4.44 15.11 -6.61
CA THR A 65 5.69 14.95 -7.37
C THR A 65 5.44 14.71 -8.85
N VAL A 66 4.48 13.86 -9.22
CA VAL A 66 4.14 13.61 -10.62
C VAL A 66 3.58 14.87 -11.28
N VAL A 67 2.72 15.62 -10.60
CA VAL A 67 2.19 16.89 -11.10
C VAL A 67 3.30 17.93 -11.24
N SER A 68 4.24 17.99 -10.29
CA SER A 68 5.41 18.88 -10.38
C SER A 68 6.30 18.54 -11.57
N VAL A 69 6.60 17.25 -11.77
CA VAL A 69 7.41 16.76 -12.90
C VAL A 69 6.71 16.98 -14.24
N ALA A 70 5.40 16.72 -14.32
CA ALA A 70 4.61 17.00 -15.51
C ALA A 70 4.60 18.51 -15.83
N ARG A 71 4.46 19.37 -14.80
CA ARG A 71 4.51 20.83 -14.96
C ARG A 71 5.88 21.32 -15.44
N SER A 72 6.98 20.77 -14.90
CA SER A 72 8.33 21.14 -15.34
C SER A 72 8.61 20.70 -16.79
N LEU A 73 8.11 19.53 -17.19
CA LEU A 73 8.22 19.07 -18.58
C LEU A 73 7.39 19.93 -19.53
N MET A 74 6.19 20.36 -19.13
CA MET A 74 5.40 21.32 -19.93
C MET A 74 6.07 22.69 -20.06
N SER A 75 6.80 23.17 -19.03
CA SER A 75 7.56 24.41 -19.15
C SER A 75 8.78 24.32 -20.09
N ILE A 76 9.36 23.12 -20.25
CA ILE A 76 10.48 22.89 -21.19
C ILE A 76 10.02 22.95 -22.66
N VAL A 77 8.73 22.69 -22.92
CA VAL A 77 8.16 22.63 -24.28
C VAL A 77 7.60 23.97 -24.76
N ARG A 78 7.67 25.05 -23.96
CA ARG A 78 7.23 26.37 -24.39
C ARG A 78 8.18 26.90 -25.49
N PRO A 79 7.71 27.18 -26.72
CA PRO A 79 8.54 27.77 -27.74
C PRO A 79 8.89 29.20 -27.32
N GLU A 80 10.18 29.52 -27.40
CA GLU A 80 10.73 30.86 -27.25
C GLU A 80 10.28 31.68 -28.48
N GLU A 81 9.08 32.29 -28.41
CA GLU A 81 8.69 33.30 -29.39
C GLU A 81 9.49 34.58 -29.12
N THR A 82 10.69 34.54 -29.70
CA THR A 82 11.39 35.61 -30.42
C THR A 82 10.95 37.04 -30.10
N SER A 83 11.84 37.71 -29.36
CA SER A 83 12.03 39.15 -29.28
C SER A 83 11.69 39.93 -30.56
N GLU A 84 10.98 41.05 -30.37
CA GLU A 84 10.75 42.17 -31.29
C GLU A 84 12.05 42.66 -31.97
N PRO A 85 11.91 43.35 -33.12
CA PRO A 85 11.86 44.83 -33.06
C PRO A 85 10.67 45.45 -33.80
#